data_AF-A0A818K2K0-F1
#
_entry.id   AF-A0A818K2K0-F1
#
_cell.length_a   1.000
_cell.length_b   1.000
_cell.length_c   1.000
_cell.angle_alpha   90.00
_cell.angle_beta   90.00
_cell.angle_gamma   90.00
#
_symmetry.space_group_name_H-M   'P 1'
#
loop_
_entity.id
_entity.type
_entity.pdbx_description
1 polymer ?
#
loop_
_entity_poly.entity_id
_entity_poly.type
_entity_poly.pdbx_seq_one_letter_code
_entity_poly.pdbx_strand_id
1 'polypeptide(L)'
;MVKARHWTRPHEFKAEVTEKDFLLVEEDISEDLKDGEVLCEAVYLTVDPYMRLHGELLGKHKTMFGDACAKVIKTRNGKFPLGTLVKSYSGWRTHFVSSDGSDLQPIPFDLGSLSPSITLGVLGMPGYDLLIFS
;
A
#
# COMPACT_ATOMS: atom_id res chain seq x y z
N MET A 1 -10.41 -17.17 3.72
CA MET A 1 -9.76 -16.46 2.59
C MET A 1 -10.34 -15.06 2.59
N VAL A 2 -9.50 -14.04 2.40
CA VAL A 2 -9.94 -12.65 2.21
C VAL A 2 -9.94 -12.34 0.72
N LYS A 3 -11.02 -11.71 0.24
CA LYS A 3 -11.05 -11.16 -1.12
C LYS A 3 -10.16 -9.92 -1.19
N ALA A 4 -9.08 -10.03 -1.94
CA ALA A 4 -8.19 -8.94 -2.25
C ALA A 4 -8.46 -8.43 -3.67
N ARG A 5 -8.21 -7.14 -3.87
CA ARG A 5 -8.30 -6.51 -5.17
C ARG A 5 -7.02 -5.73 -5.40
N HIS A 6 -6.54 -5.72 -6.64
CA HIS A 6 -5.39 -4.91 -7.02
C HIS A 6 -5.61 -4.27 -8.38
N TRP A 7 -5.00 -3.11 -8.59
CA TRP A 7 -5.13 -2.34 -9.82
C TRP A 7 -3.92 -2.60 -10.69
N THR A 8 -4.15 -3.06 -11.91
CA THR A 8 -3.11 -3.30 -12.90
C THR A 8 -3.24 -2.35 -14.06
N ARG A 9 -2.13 -2.16 -14.78
CA ARG A 9 -2.09 -1.35 -15.99
C ARG A 9 -2.01 -2.24 -17.24
N PRO A 10 -3.08 -2.40 -18.03
CA PRO A 10 -3.05 -3.21 -19.26
C PRO A 10 -2.21 -2.60 -20.40
N HIS A 11 -2.06 -1.27 -20.45
CA HIS A 11 -1.38 -0.58 -21.55
C HIS A 11 -0.71 0.73 -21.11
N GLU A 12 0.08 1.34 -22.00
CA GLU A 12 0.76 2.63 -21.78
C GLU A 12 -0.22 3.81 -21.74
N PHE A 13 0.18 4.86 -21.02
CA PHE A 13 -0.60 6.09 -20.88
C PHE A 13 -0.29 7.02 -22.05
N LYS A 14 -1.10 6.94 -23.12
CA LYS A 14 -0.86 7.73 -24.34
C LYS A 14 -1.42 9.16 -24.27
N ALA A 15 -2.39 9.40 -23.41
CA ALA A 15 -3.11 10.68 -23.30
C ALA A 15 -3.36 11.00 -21.82
N GLU A 16 -4.36 11.82 -21.52
CA GLU A 16 -4.83 11.99 -20.15
C GLU A 16 -5.13 10.62 -19.50
N VAL A 17 -4.70 10.42 -18.25
CA VAL A 17 -4.92 9.16 -17.54
C VAL A 17 -6.34 9.17 -16.99
N THR A 18 -7.10 8.13 -17.31
CA THR A 18 -8.48 7.92 -16.89
C THR A 18 -8.62 6.58 -16.17
N GLU A 19 -9.75 6.37 -15.49
CA GLU A 19 -10.04 5.10 -14.80
C GLU A 19 -9.99 3.88 -15.73
N LYS A 20 -10.30 4.08 -17.03
CA LYS A 20 -10.30 3.02 -18.04
C LYS A 20 -8.92 2.48 -18.36
N ASP A 21 -7.87 3.22 -17.97
CA ASP A 21 -6.48 2.81 -18.17
C ASP A 21 -6.01 1.83 -17.09
N PHE A 22 -6.88 1.48 -16.13
CA PHE A 22 -6.62 0.52 -15.07
C PHE A 22 -7.63 -0.63 -15.12
N LEU A 23 -7.15 -1.82 -14.75
CA LEU A 23 -7.98 -3.01 -14.55
C LEU A 23 -7.95 -3.41 -13.08
N LEU A 24 -9.14 -3.54 -12.49
CA LEU A 24 -9.31 -4.13 -11.18
C LEU A 24 -9.28 -5.65 -11.31
N VAL A 25 -8.36 -6.30 -10.61
CA VAL A 25 -8.21 -7.75 -10.58
C VAL A 25 -8.54 -8.23 -9.17
N GLU A 26 -9.39 -9.25 -9.06
CA GLU A 26 -9.71 -9.89 -7.77
C GLU A 26 -8.84 -11.13 -7.57
N GLU A 27 -8.38 -11.34 -6.34
CA GLU A 27 -7.64 -12.52 -5.92
C GLU A 27 -8.05 -12.94 -4.50
N ASP A 28 -7.87 -14.22 -4.17
CA ASP A 28 -8.14 -14.72 -2.83
C ASP A 28 -6.83 -14.88 -2.06
N ILE A 29 -6.72 -14.20 -0.91
CA ILE A 29 -5.57 -14.33 0.00
C ILE A 29 -5.93 -15.27 1.15
N SER A 30 -5.02 -16.20 1.47
CA SER A 30 -5.19 -17.09 2.62
C SER A 30 -5.18 -16.31 3.93
N GLU A 31 -6.10 -16.66 4.82
CA GLU A 31 -6.08 -16.17 6.21
C GLU A 31 -5.26 -17.09 7.11
N ASP A 32 -4.90 -18.28 6.65
CA ASP A 32 -4.04 -19.18 7.41
C ASP A 32 -2.59 -18.73 7.23
N LEU A 33 -2.15 -17.89 8.17
CA LEU A 33 -0.82 -17.29 8.17
C LEU A 33 0.22 -18.29 8.66
N LYS A 34 1.40 -18.25 8.04
CA LYS A 34 2.61 -18.92 8.52
C LYS A 34 3.27 -18.12 9.63
N ASP A 35 4.20 -18.74 10.31
CA ASP A 35 4.95 -18.07 11.37
C ASP A 35 5.69 -16.82 10.84
N GLY A 36 5.58 -15.71 11.57
CA GLY A 36 6.15 -14.42 11.15
C GLY A 36 5.33 -13.61 10.15
N GLU A 37 4.31 -14.18 9.51
CA GLU A 37 3.50 -13.48 8.50
C GLU A 37 2.52 -12.49 9.12
N VAL A 38 2.22 -11.42 8.38
CA VAL A 38 1.30 -10.35 8.78
C VAL A 38 0.36 -10.00 7.62
N LEU A 39 -0.95 -10.18 7.83
CA LEU A 39 -1.99 -9.77 6.89
C LEU A 39 -2.43 -8.34 7.18
N CYS A 40 -2.34 -7.51 6.15
CA CYS A 40 -2.68 -6.09 6.20
C CYS A 40 -3.82 -5.76 5.24
N GLU A 41 -4.67 -4.82 5.65
CA GLU A 41 -5.71 -4.18 4.83
C GLU A 41 -5.30 -2.74 4.54
N ALA A 42 -5.14 -2.38 3.27
CA ALA A 42 -4.83 -1.02 2.87
C ALA A 42 -6.04 -0.10 3.13
N VAL A 43 -5.81 0.96 3.92
CA VAL A 43 -6.81 1.99 4.23
C VAL A 43 -6.65 3.18 3.27
N TYR A 44 -5.42 3.50 2.91
CA TYR A 44 -5.09 4.52 1.92
C TYR A 44 -3.96 4.06 1.00
N LEU A 45 -3.98 4.55 -0.22
CA LEU A 45 -2.94 4.35 -1.24
C LEU A 45 -2.38 5.70 -1.66
N THR A 46 -1.08 5.75 -1.94
CA THR A 46 -0.42 6.93 -2.52
C THR A 46 -0.76 7.07 -4.01
N VAL A 47 -0.87 8.32 -4.45
CA VAL A 47 -1.04 8.69 -5.86
C VAL A 47 -0.11 9.87 -6.14
N ASP A 48 1.02 9.60 -6.78
CA ASP A 48 2.07 10.58 -7.01
C ASP A 48 2.24 10.89 -8.52
N PRO A 49 2.61 12.12 -8.90
CA PRO A 49 2.78 12.50 -10.31
C PRO A 49 3.82 11.64 -11.06
N TYR A 50 4.88 11.21 -10.38
CA TYR A 50 5.94 10.40 -10.99
C TYR A 50 5.44 9.00 -11.41
N MET A 51 4.31 8.56 -10.87
CA MET A 51 3.75 7.24 -11.16
C MET A 51 3.33 7.09 -12.62
N ARG A 52 2.95 8.19 -13.25
CA ARG A 52 2.63 8.22 -14.69
C ARG A 52 3.87 7.88 -15.53
N LEU A 53 5.00 8.51 -15.24
CA LEU A 53 6.25 8.36 -16.00
C LEU A 53 6.86 6.97 -15.78
N HIS A 54 6.89 6.51 -14.53
CA HIS A 54 7.51 5.23 -14.18
C HIS A 54 6.57 4.03 -14.38
N GLY A 55 5.26 4.28 -14.51
CA GLY A 55 4.27 3.26 -14.82
C GLY A 55 4.58 2.49 -16.09
N GLU A 56 5.13 3.16 -17.11
CA GLU A 56 5.53 2.52 -18.37
C GLU A 56 6.61 1.46 -18.16
N LEU A 57 7.52 1.68 -17.20
CA LEU A 57 8.65 0.79 -16.88
C LEU A 57 8.23 -0.48 -16.13
N LEU A 58 7.05 -0.52 -15.51
CA LEU A 58 6.58 -1.73 -14.81
C LEU A 58 6.25 -2.91 -15.73
N GLY A 59 6.01 -2.64 -17.02
CA GLY A 59 5.43 -3.62 -17.93
C GLY A 59 3.91 -3.77 -17.77
N LYS A 60 3.28 -4.45 -18.73
CA LYS A 60 1.82 -4.60 -18.83
C LYS A 60 1.29 -5.60 -17.79
N HIS A 61 0.07 -5.37 -17.33
CA HIS A 61 -0.67 -6.21 -16.37
C HIS A 61 0.00 -6.39 -15.01
N LYS A 62 1.00 -5.57 -14.68
CA LYS A 62 1.56 -5.51 -13.33
C LYS A 62 0.72 -4.61 -12.45
N THR A 63 0.65 -4.96 -11.18
CA THR A 63 0.04 -4.13 -10.14
C THR A 63 0.73 -2.78 -10.12
N MET A 64 -0.05 -1.70 -10.08
CA MET A 64 0.50 -0.36 -9.90
C MET A 64 1.30 -0.33 -8.60
N PHE A 65 2.48 0.24 -8.66
CA PHE A 65 3.37 0.42 -7.51
C PHE A 65 2.88 1.56 -6.63
N GLY A 66 3.52 1.78 -5.49
CA GLY A 66 3.16 2.86 -4.56
C GLY A 66 3.09 2.35 -3.12
N ASP A 67 3.15 3.31 -2.20
CA ASP A 67 2.96 3.07 -0.78
C ASP A 67 1.48 2.97 -0.41
N ALA A 68 1.22 2.17 0.61
CA ALA A 68 -0.06 2.06 1.29
C ALA A 68 0.10 2.39 2.78
N CYS A 69 -0.90 3.07 3.33
CA CYS A 69 -1.14 3.06 4.77
C CYS A 69 -2.14 1.94 5.03
N ALA A 70 -1.71 0.91 5.74
CA ALA A 70 -2.47 -0.30 5.95
C ALA A 70 -2.64 -0.59 7.44
N LYS A 71 -3.73 -1.29 7.77
CA LYS A 71 -4.02 -1.77 9.11
C LYS A 71 -3.72 -3.26 9.20
N VAL A 72 -3.02 -3.68 10.24
CA VAL A 72 -2.82 -5.10 10.54
C VAL A 72 -4.16 -5.70 10.95
N ILE A 73 -4.69 -6.63 10.14
CA ILE A 73 -5.97 -7.31 10.40
C ILE A 73 -5.79 -8.75 10.89
N LYS A 74 -4.63 -9.37 10.63
CA LYS A 74 -4.23 -10.66 11.19
C LYS A 74 -2.70 -10.74 11.27
N THR A 75 -2.16 -11.40 12.29
CA THR A 75 -0.69 -11.47 12.48
C THR A 75 -0.29 -12.77 13.18
N ARG A 76 0.87 -13.30 12.79
CA ARG A 76 1.66 -14.28 13.57
C ARG A 76 3.04 -13.73 13.91
N ASN A 77 3.16 -12.40 13.92
CA ASN A 77 4.38 -11.68 14.23
C ASN A 77 4.14 -10.75 15.43
N GLY A 78 4.77 -11.05 16.56
CA GLY A 78 4.61 -10.27 17.80
C GLY A 78 5.03 -8.81 17.70
N LYS A 79 5.82 -8.43 16.69
CA LYS A 79 6.21 -7.02 16.44
C LYS A 79 5.08 -6.17 15.87
N PHE A 80 4.06 -6.80 15.30
CA PHE A 80 2.95 -6.12 14.62
C PHE A 80 1.61 -6.57 15.22
N PRO A 81 1.19 -6.01 16.37
CA PRO A 81 -0.09 -6.32 16.98
C PRO A 81 -1.27 -6.03 16.05
N LEU A 82 -2.38 -6.74 16.25
CA LEU A 82 -3.65 -6.47 15.58
C LEU A 82 -4.06 -5.00 15.73
N GLY A 83 -4.50 -4.40 14.63
CA GLY A 83 -4.94 -3.01 14.58
C GLY A 83 -3.83 -1.98 14.39
N THR A 84 -2.55 -2.38 14.45
CA THR A 84 -1.41 -1.49 14.17
C THR A 84 -1.52 -0.90 12.77
N LEU A 85 -1.33 0.41 12.65
CA LEU A 85 -1.18 1.07 11.35
C LEU A 85 0.27 1.00 10.90
N VAL A 86 0.48 0.58 9.65
CA VAL A 86 1.78 0.41 9.02
C VAL A 86 1.80 1.10 7.67
N LYS A 87 2.97 1.59 7.28
CA LYS A 87 3.28 1.98 5.91
C LYS A 87 4.00 0.82 5.21
N SER A 88 3.67 0.54 3.96
CA SER A 88 4.31 -0.50 3.15
C SER A 88 4.28 -0.15 1.67
N TYR A 89 5.33 -0.48 0.94
CA TYR A 89 5.38 -0.39 -0.53
C TYR A 89 4.71 -1.61 -1.17
N SER A 90 3.43 -1.82 -0.86
CA SER A 90 2.67 -2.99 -1.31
C SER A 90 2.11 -2.85 -2.74
N GLY A 91 2.18 -1.64 -3.31
CA GLY A 91 1.45 -1.27 -4.51
C GLY A 91 -0.05 -1.11 -4.25
N TRP A 92 -0.79 -0.80 -5.32
CA TRP A 92 -2.22 -0.56 -5.29
C TRP A 92 -2.98 -1.87 -5.16
N ARG A 93 -3.24 -2.26 -3.91
CA ARG A 93 -4.04 -3.43 -3.55
C ARG A 93 -4.76 -3.19 -2.23
N THR A 94 -5.88 -3.89 -2.02
CA THR A 94 -6.68 -3.75 -0.80
C THR A 94 -6.15 -4.60 0.35
N HIS A 95 -5.53 -5.75 0.06
CA HIS A 95 -5.01 -6.67 1.07
C HIS A 95 -3.66 -7.23 0.61
N PHE A 96 -2.79 -7.53 1.56
CA PHE A 96 -1.51 -8.18 1.32
C PHE A 96 -0.96 -8.87 2.55
N VAL A 97 -0.10 -9.86 2.31
CA VAL A 97 0.63 -10.56 3.36
C VAL A 97 2.09 -10.16 3.28
N SER A 98 2.61 -9.60 4.37
CA SER A 98 4.05 -9.48 4.60
C SER A 98 4.57 -10.81 5.12
N SER A 99 5.69 -11.29 4.57
CA SER A 99 6.26 -12.58 4.93
C SER A 99 6.87 -12.61 6.34
N ASP A 100 7.50 -11.52 6.76
CA ASP A 100 8.23 -11.43 8.03
C ASP A 100 8.14 -10.04 8.71
N GLY A 101 7.37 -9.13 8.12
CA GLY A 101 7.23 -7.75 8.57
C GLY A 101 8.38 -6.81 8.19
N SER A 102 9.39 -7.25 7.42
CA SER A 102 10.55 -6.42 7.04
C SER A 102 10.20 -5.27 6.10
N ASP A 103 9.12 -5.40 5.33
CA ASP A 103 8.54 -4.41 4.43
C ASP A 103 7.46 -3.54 5.08
N LEU A 104 7.26 -3.67 6.40
CA LEU A 104 6.29 -2.90 7.17
C LEU A 104 7.01 -1.89 8.07
N GLN A 105 6.59 -0.62 7.98
CA GLN A 105 7.00 0.44 8.89
C GLN A 105 5.82 0.82 9.79
N PRO A 106 5.82 0.47 11.09
CA PRO A 106 4.80 0.93 12.02
C PRO A 106 4.73 2.45 12.05
N ILE A 107 3.53 3.00 12.08
CA ILE A 107 3.32 4.42 12.31
C ILE A 107 3.49 4.66 13.83
N PRO A 108 4.53 5.40 14.28
CA PRO A 108 5.00 5.36 15.67
C PRO A 108 4.18 6.23 16.63
N PHE A 109 3.10 6.87 16.18
CA PHE A 109 2.29 7.78 16.97
C PHE A 109 0.80 7.44 16.83
N ASP A 110 0.06 7.68 17.92
CA ASP A 110 -1.39 7.61 17.90
C ASP A 110 -1.94 8.80 17.10
N LEU A 111 -2.78 8.50 16.12
CA LEU A 111 -3.45 9.50 15.28
C LEU A 111 -4.65 10.12 16.00
N GLY A 112 -5.13 9.52 17.09
CA GLY A 112 -6.33 9.98 17.78
C GLY A 112 -7.52 10.06 16.82
N SER A 113 -8.10 11.25 16.67
CA SER A 113 -9.20 11.51 15.72
C SER A 113 -8.74 11.92 14.32
N LEU A 114 -7.43 11.98 14.06
CA LEU A 114 -6.89 12.38 12.77
C LEU A 114 -7.04 11.26 11.74
N SER A 115 -7.29 11.64 10.47
CA SER A 115 -7.40 10.67 9.39
C SER A 115 -6.05 9.98 9.12
N PRO A 116 -6.01 8.64 8.95
CA PRO A 116 -4.78 7.95 8.61
C PRO A 116 -4.13 8.39 7.29
N SER A 117 -4.85 9.10 6.41
CA SER A 117 -4.28 9.65 5.17
C SER A 117 -3.12 10.62 5.40
N ILE A 118 -3.05 11.28 6.57
CA ILE A 118 -1.95 12.21 6.89
C ILE A 118 -0.59 11.52 6.92
N THR A 119 -0.58 10.20 7.15
CA THR A 119 0.63 9.36 7.19
C THR A 119 1.25 9.13 5.82
N LEU A 120 0.47 9.37 4.75
CA LEU A 120 0.93 9.31 3.37
C LEU A 120 1.23 10.70 2.79
N GLY A 121 0.53 11.75 3.28
CA GLY A 121 0.76 13.14 2.88
C GLY A 121 1.82 13.83 3.75
N VAL A 122 1.39 14.60 4.75
CA VAL A 122 2.24 15.46 5.60
C VAL A 122 3.32 14.67 6.35
N LEU A 123 3.06 13.41 6.70
CA LEU A 123 4.02 12.54 7.39
C LEU A 123 4.55 11.42 6.49
N GLY A 124 4.12 11.37 5.23
CA GLY A 124 4.61 10.43 4.22
C GLY A 124 5.70 11.05 3.35
N MET A 125 6.08 10.40 2.24
CA MET A 125 7.18 10.85 1.37
C MET A 125 7.10 12.35 1.00
N PRO A 126 5.92 12.91 0.60
CA PRO A 126 5.81 14.33 0.25
C PRO A 126 6.10 15.30 1.41
N GLY A 127 5.82 14.91 2.66
CA GLY A 127 6.04 15.76 3.84
C GLY A 127 7.32 15.47 4.61
N TYR A 128 7.79 14.22 4.61
CA TYR A 128 9.06 13.81 5.21
C TYR A 128 10.25 14.39 4.43
N ASP A 129 10.18 14.44 3.09
CA ASP A 129 11.20 15.10 2.27
C ASP A 129 11.21 16.61 2.46
N LEU A 130 10.09 17.24 2.82
CA LEU A 130 10.02 18.68 3.10
C LEU A 130 10.75 19.06 4.41
N LEU A 131 10.82 18.14 5.38
CA LEU A 131 11.48 18.35 6.68
C LEU A 131 13.00 18.13 6.66
N ILE A 132 13.54 17.51 5.61
CA ILE A 132 14.99 17.24 5.49
C ILE A 132 15.73 18.43 4.84
N PHE A 133 15.02 19.46 4.38
CA PHE A 133 15.58 20.70 3.83
C PHE A 133 15.37 21.96 4.69
N SER A 134 14.94 21.82 5.95
CA SER A 134 14.81 22.95 6.89
C SER A 134 15.89 22.94 7.98
#